data_AF-A0A2W0B0V3-F1
#
_entry.id   AF-A0A2W0B0V3-F1
#
_cell.length_a   1.000
_cell.length_b   1.000
_cell.length_c   1.000
_cell.angle_alpha   90.00
_cell.angle_beta   90.00
_cell.angle_gamma   90.00
#
_symmetry.space_group_name_H-M   'P 1'
#
loop_
_entity.id
_entity.type
_entity.pdbx_description
1 polymer ?
#
loop_
_entity_poly.entity_id
_entity_poly.type
_entity_poly.pdbx_seq_one_letter_code
_entity_poly.pdbx_strand_id
1 'polypeptide(L)'
;MHSPAVTKTESRQLPRALGLRHAVAIVVGTIIGSGIFLVPKEMMQAVGSAKVVYLAWIVGGLLSIFGALTYAELGALKPQAGGEYVYVRDGYGPLAGFLYAWTWFV
;
A
#
# COMPACT_ATOMS: atom_id res chain seq x y z
N MET A 1 39.31 -2.19 39.87
CA MET A 1 37.98 -2.57 39.37
C MET A 1 37.41 -1.41 38.56
N HIS A 2 37.58 -1.42 37.23
CA HIS A 2 36.91 -0.47 36.34
C HIS A 2 35.52 -1.03 36.02
N SER A 3 34.48 -0.34 36.47
CA SER A 3 33.09 -0.68 36.13
C SER A 3 32.84 -0.30 34.66
N PRO A 4 32.37 -1.19 33.78
CA PRO A 4 32.07 -0.84 32.40
C PRO A 4 30.86 0.12 32.39
N ALA A 5 31.06 1.31 31.82
CA ALA A 5 29.99 2.27 31.58
C ALA A 5 28.94 1.64 30.65
N VAL A 6 27.70 1.55 31.12
CA VAL A 6 26.56 1.12 30.31
C VAL A 6 26.28 2.21 29.29
N THR A 7 26.72 2.01 28.04
CA THR A 7 26.36 2.86 26.91
C THR A 7 24.85 2.74 26.70
N LYS A 8 24.10 3.71 27.23
CA LYS A 8 22.66 3.85 27.00
C LYS A 8 22.45 4.12 25.51
N THR A 9 22.05 3.10 24.76
CA THR A 9 21.58 3.27 23.38
C THR A 9 20.31 4.12 23.43
N GLU A 10 20.47 5.45 23.32
CA GLU A 10 19.35 6.38 23.14
C GLU A 10 18.58 5.92 21.90
N SER A 11 17.38 5.37 22.10
CA SER A 11 16.50 4.92 21.03
C SER A 11 16.06 6.13 20.21
N ARG A 12 16.76 6.41 19.11
CA ARG A 12 16.45 7.53 18.22
C ARG A 12 15.14 7.23 17.49
N GLN A 13 14.02 7.71 18.05
CA GLN A 13 12.71 7.57 17.45
C GLN A 13 12.61 8.47 16.20
N LEU A 14 12.00 7.95 15.13
CA LEU A 14 11.74 8.74 13.93
C LEU A 14 10.75 9.86 14.23
N PRO A 15 11.01 11.10 13.79
CA PRO A 15 10.06 12.19 13.96
C PRO A 15 8.78 11.90 13.16
N ARG A 16 7.62 12.09 13.77
CA ARG A 16 6.31 11.97 13.11
C ARG A 16 6.03 13.22 12.25
N ALA A 17 6.74 13.34 11.14
CA ALA A 17 6.65 14.49 10.24
C ALA A 17 5.62 14.30 9.09
N LEU A 18 5.19 13.07 8.83
CA LEU A 18 4.26 12.77 7.73
C LEU A 18 2.81 13.06 8.14
N GLY A 19 2.25 14.16 7.64
CA GLY A 19 0.83 14.47 7.71
C GLY A 19 0.04 13.99 6.49
N LEU A 20 -1.26 14.30 6.47
CA LEU A 20 -2.19 13.87 5.41
C LEU A 20 -1.70 14.21 4.00
N ARG A 21 -1.21 15.44 3.80
CA ARG A 21 -0.76 15.90 2.47
C ARG A 21 0.43 15.09 1.96
N HIS A 22 1.36 14.73 2.84
CA HIS A 22 2.51 13.92 2.50
C HIS A 22 2.09 12.48 2.19
N ALA A 23 1.18 11.91 2.99
CA ALA A 23 0.62 10.58 2.74
C ALA A 23 -0.11 10.51 1.39
N VAL A 24 -0.96 11.48 1.08
CA VAL A 24 -1.67 11.56 -0.21
C VAL A 24 -0.68 11.67 -1.37
N ALA A 25 0.33 12.54 -1.25
CA ALA A 25 1.34 12.70 -2.30
C ALA A 25 2.12 11.39 -2.55
N ILE A 26 2.48 10.65 -1.51
CA ILE A 26 3.13 9.34 -1.62
C ILE A 26 2.23 8.37 -2.37
N VAL A 27 0.96 8.23 -1.97
CA VAL A 27 0.01 7.30 -2.58
C VAL A 27 -0.23 7.64 -4.07
N VAL A 28 -0.43 8.92 -4.40
CA VAL A 28 -0.60 9.35 -5.79
C VAL A 28 0.65 9.05 -6.61
N GLY A 29 1.83 9.32 -6.05
CA GLY A 29 3.12 9.05 -6.70
C GLY A 29 3.38 7.55 -6.94
N THR A 30 2.85 6.68 -6.09
CA THR A 30 2.97 5.22 -6.30
C THR A 30 1.95 4.66 -7.29
N ILE A 31 0.79 5.30 -7.46
CA ILE A 31 -0.28 4.84 -8.36
C ILE A 31 -0.04 5.26 -9.81
N ILE A 32 0.38 6.51 -10.03
CA ILE A 32 0.57 7.04 -11.38
C ILE A 32 1.91 6.56 -11.95
N GLY A 33 1.85 5.50 -12.77
CA GLY A 33 3.00 4.94 -13.48
C GLY A 33 2.83 4.97 -15.02
N SER A 34 3.65 4.18 -15.72
CA SER A 34 3.60 4.06 -17.19
C SER A 34 2.27 3.48 -17.72
N GLY A 35 1.56 2.70 -16.89
CA GLY A 35 0.32 2.03 -17.27
C GLY A 35 -0.76 2.96 -17.83
N ILE A 36 -0.86 4.20 -17.36
CA ILE A 36 -1.87 5.15 -17.86
C ILE A 36 -1.67 5.51 -19.35
N PHE A 37 -0.44 5.38 -19.88
CA PHE A 37 -0.13 5.67 -21.27
C PHE A 37 -0.26 4.44 -22.19
N LEU A 38 -0.02 3.24 -21.66
CA LEU A 38 -0.02 2.00 -22.45
C LEU A 38 -1.40 1.32 -22.43
N VAL A 39 -2.00 1.18 -21.25
CA VAL A 39 -3.21 0.38 -21.04
C VAL A 39 -4.41 0.88 -21.85
N PRO A 40 -4.71 2.20 -21.96
CA PRO A 40 -5.87 2.64 -22.74
C PRO A 40 -5.77 2.29 -24.23
N LYS A 41 -4.55 2.32 -24.79
CA LYS A 41 -4.30 1.92 -26.18
C LYS A 41 -4.59 0.43 -26.37
N GLU A 42 -4.08 -0.41 -25.48
CA GLU A 42 -4.33 -1.86 -25.51
C GLU A 42 -5.81 -2.19 -25.35
N MET A 43 -6.51 -1.53 -24.42
CA MET A 43 -7.96 -1.68 -24.23
C MET A 43 -8.75 -1.27 -25.48
N MET A 44 -8.36 -0.17 -26.13
CA MET A 44 -8.97 0.28 -27.38
C MET A 44 -8.74 -0.72 -28.52
N GLN A 45 -7.55 -1.31 -28.61
CA GLN A 45 -7.25 -2.35 -29.61
C GLN A 45 -8.04 -3.63 -29.37
N ALA A 46 -8.26 -3.99 -28.10
CA ALA A 46 -8.98 -5.21 -27.73
C ALA A 46 -10.50 -5.09 -27.94
N VAL A 47 -11.10 -3.93 -27.62
CA VAL A 47 -12.56 -3.77 -27.59
C VAL A 47 -13.10 -2.90 -28.73
N GLY A 48 -12.27 -2.06 -29.35
CA GLY A 48 -12.64 -1.21 -30.48
C GLY A 48 -13.62 -0.07 -30.16
N SER A 49 -14.04 0.08 -28.89
CA SER A 49 -15.07 1.05 -28.49
C SER A 49 -14.65 1.86 -27.26
N ALA A 50 -14.48 3.16 -27.45
CA ALA A 50 -14.12 4.10 -26.38
C ALA A 50 -15.14 4.10 -25.23
N LYS A 51 -16.43 3.92 -25.53
CA LYS A 51 -17.49 3.87 -24.50
C LYS A 51 -17.27 2.72 -23.52
N VAL A 52 -16.87 1.54 -24.03
CA VAL A 52 -16.62 0.37 -23.20
C VAL A 52 -15.34 0.54 -22.38
N VAL A 53 -14.31 1.16 -22.96
CA VAL A 53 -13.07 1.49 -22.23
C VAL A 53 -13.36 2.43 -21.05
N TYR A 54 -14.11 3.53 -21.26
CA TYR A 54 -14.48 4.42 -20.17
C TYR A 54 -15.35 3.74 -19.11
N LEU A 55 -16.28 2.87 -19.51
CA LEU A 55 -17.09 2.11 -18.56
C LEU A 55 -16.21 1.19 -17.70
N ALA A 56 -15.25 0.49 -18.30
CA ALA A 56 -14.31 -0.36 -17.57
C ALA A 56 -13.47 0.46 -16.57
N TRP A 57 -13.02 1.66 -16.94
CA TRP A 57 -12.32 2.58 -16.04
C TRP A 57 -13.19 3.02 -14.86
N ILE A 58 -14.46 3.36 -15.10
CA ILE A 58 -15.39 3.75 -14.03
C ILE A 58 -15.62 2.58 -13.07
N VAL A 59 -15.89 1.38 -13.59
CA VAL A 59 -16.12 0.19 -12.78
C VAL A 59 -14.86 -0.18 -11.98
N GLY A 60 -13.68 -0.17 -12.61
CA GLY A 60 -12.40 -0.41 -11.93
C GLY A 60 -12.09 0.64 -10.87
N GLY A 61 -12.39 1.90 -11.14
CA GLY A 61 -12.27 3.00 -10.18
C GLY A 61 -13.18 2.82 -8.97
N LEU A 62 -14.44 2.45 -9.17
CA LEU A 62 -15.38 2.15 -8.08
C LEU A 62 -14.90 0.97 -7.22
N LEU A 63 -14.46 -0.12 -7.85
CA LEU A 63 -13.90 -1.27 -7.13
C LEU A 63 -12.67 -0.86 -6.29
N SER A 64 -11.80 -0.03 -6.87
CA SER A 64 -10.60 0.47 -6.18
C SER A 64 -10.95 1.35 -4.98
N ILE A 65 -12.01 2.17 -5.06
CA ILE A 65 -12.50 2.98 -3.95
C ILE A 65 -12.95 2.09 -2.79
N PHE A 66 -13.71 1.03 -3.05
CA PHE A 66 -14.13 0.10 -1.99
C PHE A 66 -12.94 -0.59 -1.32
N GLY A 67 -11.94 -0.99 -2.11
CA GLY A 67 -10.67 -1.51 -1.59
C GLY A 67 -9.96 -0.48 -0.70
N ALA A 68 -9.81 0.76 -1.18
CA ALA A 68 -9.16 1.83 -0.44
C ALA A 68 -9.85 2.15 0.90
N LEU A 69 -11.19 2.12 0.94
CA LEU A 69 -11.96 2.31 2.18
C LEU A 69 -11.70 1.18 3.18
N THR A 70 -11.65 -0.07 2.71
CA THR A 70 -11.29 -1.23 3.55
C THR A 70 -9.89 -1.07 4.14
N TYR A 71 -8.92 -0.65 3.33
CA TYR A 71 -7.56 -0.38 3.81
C TYR A 71 -7.49 0.81 4.77
N ALA A 72 -8.32 1.84 4.57
CA ALA A 72 -8.39 2.97 5.48
C ALA A 72 -8.92 2.56 6.86
N GLU A 73 -9.94 1.70 6.91
CA GLU A 73 -10.48 1.15 8.16
C GLU A 73 -9.43 0.28 8.86
N LEU A 74 -8.80 -0.66 8.15
CA LEU A 74 -7.74 -1.49 8.71
C LEU A 74 -6.54 -0.67 9.20
N GLY A 75 -6.12 0.35 8.45
CA GLY A 75 -5.03 1.25 8.83
C GLY A 75 -5.34 2.08 10.05
N ALA A 76 -6.60 2.50 10.23
CA ALA A 76 -7.04 3.17 11.45
C ALA A 76 -7.07 2.21 12.66
N LEU A 77 -7.48 0.95 12.46
CA LEU A 77 -7.54 -0.08 13.51
C LEU A 77 -6.15 -0.60 13.94
N LYS A 78 -5.18 -0.60 13.03
CA LYS A 78 -3.84 -1.15 13.23
C LYS A 78 -2.77 -0.11 12.85
N PRO A 79 -2.52 0.92 13.69
CA PRO A 79 -1.56 1.99 13.40
C PRO A 79 -0.11 1.56 13.65
N GLN A 80 0.29 0.43 13.07
CA GLN A 80 1.62 -0.16 13.17
C GLN A 80 2.32 -0.06 11.82
N ALA A 81 3.64 0.15 11.85
CA ALA A 81 4.43 0.06 10.62
C ALA A 81 4.48 -1.41 10.16
N GLY A 82 3.96 -1.69 8.97
CA GLY A 82 3.98 -3.05 8.39
C GLY A 82 2.90 -3.34 7.35
N GLY A 83 1.92 -2.43 7.15
CA GLY A 83 0.99 -2.47 6.03
C GLY A 83 0.19 -3.77 5.93
N GLU A 84 0.00 -4.26 4.70
CA GLU A 84 -0.83 -5.43 4.41
C GLU A 84 -0.32 -6.71 5.07
N TYR A 85 1.01 -6.85 5.21
CA TYR A 85 1.61 -7.99 5.92
C TYR A 85 1.08 -8.11 7.35
N VAL A 86 0.98 -6.99 8.08
CA VAL A 86 0.47 -7.00 9.46
C VAL A 86 -1.00 -7.41 9.49
N TYR A 87 -1.81 -6.96 8.52
CA TYR A 87 -3.23 -7.33 8.46
C TYR A 87 -3.41 -8.82 8.20
N VAL A 88 -2.66 -9.39 7.26
CA VAL A 88 -2.74 -10.82 6.93
C VAL A 88 -2.19 -11.67 8.07
N ARG A 89 -1.04 -11.29 8.64
CA ARG A 89 -0.43 -11.99 9.77
C ARG A 89 -1.36 -12.01 10.99
N ASP A 90 -1.95 -10.87 11.33
CA ASP A 90 -2.79 -10.76 12.53
C ASP A 90 -4.16 -11.44 12.31
N GLY A 91 -4.70 -11.44 11.08
CA GLY A 91 -5.99 -12.05 10.76
C GLY A 91 -5.95 -13.55 10.50
N TYR A 92 -4.89 -14.06 9.86
CA TYR A 92 -4.80 -15.43 9.37
C TYR A 92 -3.61 -16.21 9.94
N GLY A 93 -2.80 -15.58 10.79
CA GLY A 93 -1.68 -16.18 11.50
C GLY A 93 -0.33 -16.04 10.79
N PRO A 94 0.76 -16.48 11.46
CA PRO A 94 2.12 -16.22 11.03
C PRO A 94 2.49 -16.82 9.66
N LEU A 95 1.99 -18.02 9.37
CA LEU A 95 2.27 -18.70 8.10
C LEU A 95 1.67 -17.95 6.90
N ALA A 96 0.42 -17.50 7.03
CA ALA A 96 -0.25 -16.72 5.98
C ALA A 96 0.48 -15.39 5.74
N GLY A 97 0.89 -14.70 6.82
CA GLY A 97 1.71 -13.49 6.71
C GLY A 97 3.04 -13.76 6.01
N PHE A 98 3.73 -14.85 6.34
CA PHE A 98 4.98 -15.24 5.68
C PHE A 98 4.80 -15.49 4.19
N LEU A 99 3.79 -16.27 3.80
CA LEU A 99 3.50 -16.55 2.39
C LEU A 99 3.15 -15.28 1.62
N TYR A 100 2.39 -14.37 2.22
CA TYR A 100 2.09 -13.08 1.63
C TYR A 100 3.35 -12.25 1.36
N ALA A 101 4.22 -12.11 2.37
CA ALA A 101 5.49 -11.40 2.22
C ALA A 101 6.39 -12.07 1.16
N TRP A 102 6.37 -13.41 1.10
CA TRP A 102 7.13 -14.17 0.11
C TRP A 102 6.69 -13.87 -1.32
N THR A 103 5.39 -13.75 -1.59
CA THR A 103 4.86 -13.40 -2.93
C THR A 103 5.22 -11.99 -3.39
N TRP A 104 5.49 -11.07 -2.46
CA TRP A 104 5.93 -9.72 -2.79
C TRP A 104 7.44 -9.61 -3.00
N PHE A 105 8.21 -10.56 -2.46
CA PHE A 105 9.67 -10.58 -2.57
C PHE A 105 10.16 -11.27 -3.86
N VAL A 106 9.46 -12.33 -4.29
CA VAL A 106 9.71 -13.06 -5.54
C VAL A 106 9.09 -12.32 -6.71
#